data_AF-A0A8T4W9X5-F1
#
_entry.id   AF-A0A8T4W9X5-F1
#
_cell.length_a   1.000
_cell.length_b   1.000
_cell.length_c   1.000
_cell.angle_alpha   90.00
_cell.angle_beta   90.00
_cell.angle_gamma   90.00
#
_symmetry.space_group_name_H-M   'P 1'
#
loop_
_entity.id
_entity.type
_entity.pdbx_description
1 polymer ?
#
loop_
_entity_poly.entity_id
_entity_poly.type
_entity_poly.pdbx_seq_one_letter_code
_entity_poly.pdbx_strand_id
1 'polypeptide(L)'
;MNNISAARSWLWILKYWTPIYLILTVTGLFSMQFFSHNAYSLVFLIGIPVLVVPITYQKLVGGGCSLKYRICALVRGMLAGVLFLALAYTANLVLQIILAQLSFLENQVLTQPYEIWFFSGAIGGFLARIAEVRGQSMPVQVGIGRE
;
A
#
# COMPACT_ATOMS: atom_id res chain seq x y z
N MET A 1 1.77 -19.20 21.12
CA MET A 1 2.25 -19.69 19.82
C MET A 1 2.40 -18.51 18.85
N ASN A 2 3.65 -18.06 18.72
CA ASN A 2 4.26 -17.24 17.66
C ASN A 2 3.63 -15.89 17.24
N ASN A 3 3.51 -14.93 18.18
CA ASN A 3 3.36 -13.50 17.84
C ASN A 3 4.52 -13.00 16.95
N ILE A 4 5.70 -13.61 17.09
CA ILE A 4 6.92 -13.28 16.35
C ILE A 4 6.78 -13.62 14.85
N SER A 5 6.12 -14.74 14.49
CA SER A 5 5.92 -15.08 13.07
C SER A 5 4.89 -14.18 12.40
N ALA A 6 3.86 -13.77 13.15
CA ALA A 6 2.86 -12.82 12.67
C ALA A 6 3.49 -11.45 12.42
N ALA A 7 4.21 -10.88 13.38
CA ALA A 7 4.87 -9.57 13.22
C ALA A 7 5.87 -9.56 12.04
N ARG A 8 6.64 -10.64 11.86
CA ARG A 8 7.57 -10.79 10.73
C ARG A 8 6.86 -10.80 9.36
N SER A 9 5.61 -11.26 9.29
CA SER A 9 4.81 -11.26 8.07
C SER A 9 4.29 -9.87 7.66
N TRP A 10 4.29 -8.89 8.56
CA TRP A 10 3.84 -7.51 8.29
C TRP A 10 4.99 -6.51 8.15
N LEU A 11 6.21 -6.91 8.49
CA LEU A 11 7.43 -6.08 8.43
C LEU A 11 7.74 -5.54 7.02
N TRP A 12 7.24 -6.20 5.97
CA TRP A 12 7.40 -5.69 4.61
C TRP A 12 6.68 -4.36 4.40
N ILE A 13 5.55 -4.11 5.07
CA ILE A 13 4.80 -2.86 4.95
C ILE A 13 5.72 -1.69 5.29
N LEU A 14 6.33 -1.69 6.48
CA LEU A 14 7.29 -0.65 6.87
C LEU A 14 8.50 -0.59 5.92
N LYS A 15 9.04 -1.74 5.51
CA LYS A 15 10.21 -1.79 4.62
C LYS A 15 9.97 -1.11 3.26
N TYR A 16 8.80 -1.28 2.66
CA TYR A 16 8.47 -0.67 1.37
C TYR A 16 7.81 0.70 1.51
N TRP A 17 7.00 0.89 2.54
CA TRP A 17 6.28 2.15 2.77
C TRP A 17 7.24 3.30 3.02
N THR A 18 8.25 3.13 3.89
CA THR A 18 9.20 4.20 4.24
C THR A 18 9.92 4.81 3.03
N PRO A 19 10.59 4.03 2.14
CA PRO A 19 11.24 4.61 0.98
C PRO A 19 10.26 5.21 -0.02
N ILE A 20 9.09 4.59 -0.24
CA ILE A 20 8.07 5.11 -1.16
C ILE A 20 7.55 6.46 -0.67
N TYR A 21 7.19 6.55 0.61
CA TYR A 21 6.71 7.78 1.21
C TYR A 21 7.76 8.89 1.12
N LEU A 22 9.04 8.57 1.41
CA LEU A 22 10.12 9.53 1.33
C LEU A 22 10.34 10.04 -0.10
N ILE A 23 10.41 9.14 -1.09
CA ILE A 23 10.59 9.51 -2.51
C ILE A 23 9.42 10.36 -3.01
N LEU A 24 8.18 9.97 -2.70
CA LEU A 24 6.99 10.74 -3.10
C LEU A 24 6.92 12.10 -2.42
N THR A 25 7.36 12.20 -1.16
CA THR A 25 7.38 13.47 -0.43
C THR A 25 8.43 14.42 -1.00
N VAL A 26 9.64 13.93 -1.27
CA VAL A 26 10.70 14.76 -1.89
C VAL A 26 10.30 15.20 -3.30
N THR A 27 9.79 14.28 -4.12
CA THR A 27 9.34 14.63 -5.48
C THR A 27 8.11 15.53 -5.48
N GLY A 28 7.19 15.36 -4.52
CA GLY A 28 6.04 16.24 -4.33
C GLY A 28 6.43 17.65 -3.90
N LEU A 29 7.35 17.78 -2.94
CA LEU A 29 7.86 19.10 -2.53
C LEU A 29 8.61 19.79 -3.67
N PHE A 30 9.39 19.03 -4.44
CA PHE A 30 10.05 19.56 -5.63
C PHE A 30 9.03 20.00 -6.69
N SER A 31 8.04 19.18 -7.01
CA SER A 31 7.02 19.54 -8.02
C SER A 31 6.20 20.76 -7.61
N MET A 32 5.90 20.89 -6.31
CA MET A 32 5.23 22.05 -5.73
C MET A 32 6.01 23.35 -5.95
N GLN A 33 7.34 23.31 -5.78
CA GLN A 33 8.21 24.47 -5.93
C GLN A 33 8.33 24.96 -7.38
N PHE A 34 8.32 24.05 -8.36
CA PHE A 34 8.59 24.38 -9.76
C PHE A 34 7.35 24.53 -10.64
N PHE A 35 6.25 23.83 -10.34
CA PHE A 35 5.08 23.78 -11.24
C PHE A 35 3.87 24.50 -10.66
N SER A 36 3.28 23.95 -9.60
CA SER A 36 2.10 24.51 -8.96
C SER A 36 1.81 23.80 -7.64
N HIS A 37 1.02 24.43 -6.78
CA HIS A 37 0.58 23.84 -5.51
C HIS A 37 -0.18 22.51 -5.71
N ASN A 38 -0.95 22.38 -6.80
CA ASN A 38 -1.69 21.16 -7.14
C ASN A 38 -0.78 20.00 -7.60
N ALA A 39 0.46 20.29 -8.01
CA ALA A 39 1.41 19.27 -8.43
C ALA A 39 1.81 18.33 -7.29
N TYR A 40 1.76 18.80 -6.04
CA TYR A 40 2.01 17.97 -4.85
C TYR A 40 1.01 16.81 -4.78
N SER A 41 -0.29 17.12 -4.78
CA SER A 41 -1.35 16.12 -4.67
C SER A 41 -1.38 15.16 -5.86
N LEU A 42 -1.05 15.64 -7.06
CA LEU A 42 -0.97 14.79 -8.27
C LEU A 42 0.13 13.73 -8.18
N VAL A 43 1.29 14.07 -7.61
CA VAL A 43 2.39 13.12 -7.41
C VAL A 43 1.95 11.97 -6.52
N PHE A 44 1.21 12.25 -5.43
CA PHE A 44 0.67 11.19 -4.57
C PHE A 44 -0.47 10.42 -5.24
N LEU A 45 -1.36 11.11 -5.94
CA LEU A 45 -2.52 10.49 -6.59
C LEU A 45 -2.13 9.48 -7.66
N ILE A 46 -1.04 9.73 -8.38
CA ILE A 46 -0.53 8.82 -9.42
C ILE A 46 0.53 7.87 -8.84
N GLY A 47 1.46 8.39 -8.05
CA GLY A 47 2.60 7.64 -7.53
C GLY A 47 2.20 6.53 -6.56
N ILE A 48 1.22 6.78 -5.69
CA ILE A 48 0.78 5.76 -4.71
C ILE A 48 0.16 4.56 -5.45
N PRO A 49 -0.86 4.70 -6.33
CA PRO A 49 -1.43 3.53 -7.00
C PRO A 49 -0.40 2.77 -7.85
N VAL A 50 0.46 3.50 -8.58
CA VAL A 50 1.46 2.90 -9.47
C VAL A 50 2.47 2.05 -8.69
N LEU A 51 2.86 2.45 -7.48
CA LEU A 51 3.87 1.73 -6.69
C LEU A 51 3.25 0.76 -5.68
N VAL A 52 2.21 1.18 -4.95
CA VAL A 52 1.65 0.43 -3.82
C VAL A 52 0.77 -0.73 -4.29
N VAL A 53 -0.02 -0.56 -5.36
CA VAL A 53 -0.87 -1.64 -5.89
C VAL A 53 -0.04 -2.86 -6.32
N PRO A 54 1.00 -2.75 -7.18
CA PRO A 54 1.75 -3.93 -7.61
C PRO A 54 2.53 -4.57 -6.46
N ILE A 55 3.09 -3.79 -5.53
CA ILE A 55 3.78 -4.33 -4.35
C ILE A 55 2.79 -5.11 -3.49
N THR A 56 1.62 -4.53 -3.20
CA THR A 56 0.59 -5.19 -2.39
C THR A 56 0.08 -6.45 -3.07
N TYR A 57 -0.15 -6.40 -4.39
CA TYR A 57 -0.51 -7.56 -5.19
C TYR A 57 0.54 -8.67 -5.06
N GLN A 58 1.81 -8.40 -5.36
CA GLN A 58 2.88 -9.40 -5.32
C GLN A 58 3.09 -10.02 -3.94
N LYS A 59 2.84 -9.28 -2.85
CA LYS A 59 2.98 -9.80 -1.48
C LYS A 59 1.78 -10.60 -0.99
N LEU A 60 0.61 -10.41 -1.60
CA LEU A 60 -0.63 -11.09 -1.21
C LEU A 60 -1.00 -12.26 -2.14
N VAL A 61 -0.57 -12.23 -3.39
CA VAL A 61 -0.77 -13.32 -4.36
C VAL A 61 -0.04 -14.58 -3.93
N GLY A 62 -0.73 -15.72 -3.96
CA GLY A 62 -0.16 -17.02 -3.58
C GLY A 62 -0.07 -17.24 -2.07
N GLY A 63 -0.47 -16.25 -1.26
CA GLY A 63 -0.50 -16.35 0.20
C GLY A 63 -1.64 -17.22 0.76
N GLY A 64 -2.59 -17.62 -0.10
CA GLY A 64 -3.73 -18.47 0.20
C GLY A 64 -4.71 -17.84 1.20
N CYS A 65 -5.95 -18.33 1.21
CA CYS A 65 -6.85 -18.08 2.34
C CYS A 65 -6.39 -18.99 3.48
N SER A 66 -5.99 -18.43 4.62
CA SER A 66 -5.59 -19.27 5.75
C SER A 66 -6.83 -20.00 6.26
N LEU A 67 -6.93 -21.30 5.99
CA LEU A 67 -8.02 -22.18 6.47
C LEU A 67 -8.22 -22.06 7.99
N LYS A 68 -7.15 -21.73 8.72
CA LYS A 68 -7.15 -21.55 10.18
C LYS A 68 -7.80 -20.24 10.65
N TYR A 69 -7.79 -19.18 9.84
CA TYR A 69 -8.32 -17.87 10.23
C TYR A 69 -9.49 -17.38 9.35
N ARG A 70 -9.83 -18.10 8.26
CA ARG A 70 -10.80 -17.66 7.22
C ARG A 70 -10.50 -16.26 6.65
N ILE A 71 -9.26 -15.78 6.79
CA ILE A 71 -8.83 -14.48 6.26
C ILE A 71 -8.27 -14.75 4.86
N CYS A 72 -9.00 -14.29 3.84
CA CYS A 72 -8.56 -14.36 2.45
C CYS A 72 -7.69 -13.13 2.08
N ALA A 73 -7.03 -13.21 0.92
CA ALA A 73 -6.19 -12.13 0.39
C ALA A 73 -6.86 -10.76 0.42
N LEU A 74 -8.19 -10.70 0.22
CA LEU A 74 -8.98 -9.48 0.31
C LEU A 74 -8.88 -8.79 1.68
N VAL A 75 -9.13 -9.53 2.76
CA VAL A 75 -9.11 -8.98 4.13
C VAL A 75 -7.69 -8.60 4.52
N ARG A 76 -6.68 -9.36 4.10
CA ARG A 76 -5.26 -8.97 4.27
C ARG A 76 -4.93 -7.67 3.55
N GLY A 77 -5.46 -7.47 2.34
CA GLY A 77 -5.30 -6.22 1.60
C GLY A 77 -5.97 -5.02 2.25
N MET A 78 -7.18 -5.18 2.77
CA MET A 78 -7.87 -4.13 3.53
C MET A 78 -7.08 -3.77 4.80
N LEU A 79 -6.60 -4.76 5.56
CA LEU A 79 -5.77 -4.53 6.74
C LEU A 79 -4.44 -3.84 6.39
N ALA A 80 -3.80 -4.24 5.28
CA ALA A 80 -2.61 -3.55 4.77
C ALA A 80 -2.93 -2.09 4.40
N GLY A 81 -4.07 -1.84 3.74
CA GLY A 81 -4.57 -0.50 3.44
C GLY A 81 -4.78 0.35 4.69
N VAL A 82 -5.37 -0.20 5.75
CA VAL A 82 -5.54 0.50 7.03
C VAL A 82 -4.20 0.86 7.66
N LEU A 83 -3.22 -0.06 7.62
CA LEU A 83 -1.87 0.22 8.12
C LEU A 83 -1.17 1.30 7.31
N PHE A 84 -1.28 1.28 5.97
CA PHE A 84 -0.74 2.33 5.12
C PHE A 84 -1.38 3.69 5.40
N LEU A 85 -2.70 3.74 5.61
CA LEU A 85 -3.40 4.96 5.98
C LEU A 85 -2.93 5.48 7.33
N ALA A 86 -2.83 4.63 8.35
CA ALA A 86 -2.38 5.03 9.68
C ALA A 86 -0.94 5.57 9.65
N LEU A 87 -0.04 4.92 8.90
CA LEU A 87 1.34 5.38 8.70
C LEU A 87 1.38 6.71 7.94
N ALA A 88 0.58 6.87 6.88
CA ALA A 88 0.52 8.12 6.12
C ALA A 88 -0.05 9.28 6.96
N TYR A 89 -1.11 9.03 7.73
CA TYR A 89 -1.72 10.03 8.60
C TYR A 89 -0.75 10.50 9.69
N THR A 90 -0.12 9.55 10.39
CA THR A 90 0.87 9.87 11.43
C THR A 90 2.10 10.59 10.85
N ALA A 91 2.59 10.17 9.69
CA ALA A 91 3.69 10.84 9.02
C ALA A 91 3.33 12.26 8.57
N ASN A 92 2.11 12.49 8.09
CA ASN A 92 1.63 13.82 7.75
C ASN A 92 1.56 14.73 8.99
N LEU A 93 1.09 14.23 10.13
CA LEU A 93 1.10 15.00 11.39
C LEU A 93 2.53 15.39 11.80
N VAL A 94 3.47 14.44 11.75
CA VAL A 94 4.88 14.70 12.05
C VAL A 94 5.48 15.70 11.06
N LEU A 95 5.17 15.55 9.77
CA LEU A 95 5.64 16.44 8.73
C LEU A 95 5.12 17.86 8.95
N GLN A 96 3.84 18.04 9.31
CA GLN A 96 3.27 19.34 9.64
C GLN A 96 3.96 19.98 10.84
N ILE A 97 4.27 19.22 11.89
CA ILE A 97 5.01 19.74 13.06
C ILE A 97 6.41 20.22 12.66
N ILE A 98 7.12 19.43 11.84
CA ILE A 98 8.46 19.80 11.37
C ILE A 98 8.38 21.04 10.47
N LEU A 99 7.45 21.09 9.52
CA LEU A 99 7.30 22.21 8.61
C LEU A 99 6.84 23.49 9.33
N ALA A 100 6.02 23.39 10.37
CA ALA A 100 5.62 24.54 11.18
C ALA A 100 6.82 25.22 11.88
N GLN A 101 7.89 24.47 12.15
CA GLN A 101 9.15 25.05 12.67
C GLN A 101 9.96 25.76 11.59
N LEU A 102 9.74 25.43 10.31
CA LEU A 102 10.34 26.09 9.16
C LEU A 102 9.35 27.10 8.57
N SER A 103 9.34 28.31 9.14
CA SER A 103 8.48 29.45 8.79
C SER A 103 8.40 29.83 7.30
N PHE A 104 9.33 29.35 6.46
CA PHE A 104 9.27 29.50 5.00
C PHE A 104 8.16 28.66 4.32
N LEU A 105 7.68 27.58 4.94
CA LEU A 105 6.70 26.63 4.36
C LEU A 105 5.30 26.69 5.02
N GLU A 106 5.10 27.57 5.99
CA GLU A 106 3.93 27.61 6.89
C GLU A 106 2.58 27.80 6.18
N ASN A 107 2.55 28.52 5.05
CA ASN A 107 1.31 28.81 4.31
C ASN A 107 0.90 27.73 3.29
N GLN A 108 1.64 26.63 3.22
CA GLN A 108 1.42 25.58 2.22
C GLN A 108 0.66 24.45 2.92
N VAL A 109 -0.68 24.52 2.92
CA VAL A 109 -1.51 23.44 3.47
C VAL A 109 -1.30 22.19 2.62
N LEU A 110 -0.37 21.32 3.03
CA LEU A 110 -0.19 19.99 2.48
C LEU A 110 -1.43 19.15 2.85
N THR A 111 -2.51 19.29 2.07
CA THR A 111 -3.62 18.33 2.11
C THR A 111 -3.18 17.08 1.37
N GLN A 112 -2.49 16.19 2.08
CA GLN A 112 -2.10 14.89 1.53
C GLN A 112 -3.33 13.97 1.55
N PRO A 113 -3.76 13.40 0.41
CA PRO A 113 -4.93 12.52 0.37
C PRO A 113 -4.58 11.14 0.93
N TYR A 114 -4.77 10.97 2.24
CA TYR A 114 -4.47 9.74 2.98
C TYR A 114 -5.36 8.57 2.58
N GLU A 115 -6.54 8.83 2.01
CA GLU A 115 -7.44 7.78 1.52
C GLU A 115 -6.83 6.98 0.37
N ILE A 116 -5.95 7.59 -0.43
CA ILE A 116 -5.31 6.93 -1.58
C ILE A 116 -4.43 5.77 -1.13
N TRP A 117 -3.78 5.89 0.03
CA TRP A 117 -3.00 4.81 0.64
C TRP A 117 -3.88 3.60 1.00
N PHE A 118 -5.06 3.87 1.58
CA PHE A 118 -6.03 2.83 1.89
C PHE A 118 -6.55 2.15 0.62
N PHE A 119 -7.03 2.93 -0.35
CA PHE A 119 -7.60 2.39 -1.58
C PHE A 119 -6.56 1.61 -2.40
N SER A 120 -5.31 2.08 -2.47
CA SER A 120 -4.25 1.37 -3.19
C SER A 120 -3.94 0.00 -2.56
N GLY A 121 -3.91 -0.08 -1.23
CA GLY A 121 -3.78 -1.36 -0.52
C GLY A 121 -4.98 -2.29 -0.73
N ALA A 122 -6.19 -1.75 -0.66
CA ALA A 122 -7.43 -2.50 -0.88
C ALA A 122 -7.52 -3.04 -2.33
N ILE A 123 -7.21 -2.22 -3.34
CA ILE A 123 -7.18 -2.62 -4.75
C ILE A 123 -6.14 -3.72 -4.97
N GLY A 124 -4.93 -3.57 -4.42
CA GLY A 124 -3.89 -4.60 -4.52
C GLY A 124 -4.34 -5.95 -3.94
N GLY A 125 -5.02 -5.95 -2.80
CA GLY A 125 -5.58 -7.17 -2.20
C GLY A 125 -6.77 -7.76 -2.97
N PHE A 126 -7.62 -6.91 -3.53
CA PHE A 126 -8.73 -7.34 -4.39
C PHE A 126 -8.22 -8.01 -5.67
N LEU A 127 -7.22 -7.42 -6.33
CA LEU A 127 -6.55 -8.00 -7.50
C LEU A 127 -5.90 -9.35 -7.17
N ALA A 128 -5.24 -9.45 -6.01
CA ALA A 128 -4.64 -10.70 -5.56
C ALA A 128 -5.71 -11.80 -5.42
N ARG A 129 -6.89 -11.45 -4.90
CA ARG A 129 -8.01 -12.39 -4.78
C ARG A 129 -8.56 -12.83 -6.14
N ILE A 130 -8.70 -11.91 -7.10
CA ILE A 130 -9.13 -12.25 -8.46
C ILE A 130 -8.15 -13.24 -9.10
N ALA A 131 -6.85 -13.00 -8.95
CA ALA A 131 -5.81 -13.89 -9.49
C ALA A 131 -5.88 -15.30 -8.88
N GLU A 132 -6.11 -15.40 -7.56
CA GLU A 132 -6.31 -16.70 -6.90
C GLU A 132 -7.52 -17.45 -7.44
N VAL A 133 -8.67 -16.78 -7.57
CA VAL A 133 -9.91 -17.40 -8.08
C VAL A 133 -9.71 -17.89 -9.52
N ARG A 134 -9.05 -17.10 -10.37
CA ARG A 134 -8.75 -17.49 -11.76
C ARG A 134 -7.76 -18.64 -11.86
N GLY A 135 -6.76 -18.70 -10.97
CA GLY A 135 -5.79 -19.78 -10.91
C GLY A 135 -6.39 -21.12 -10.47
N GLN A 136 -7.41 -21.11 -9.61
CA GLN A 136 -8.12 -22.32 -9.18
C GLN A 136 -9.14 -22.84 -10.19
N SER A 137 -9.61 -22.00 -11.11
CA SER A 137 -10.53 -22.39 -12.19
C SER A 137 -9.85 -23.00 -13.42
N MET A 138 -8.51 -23.13 -13.44
CA MET A 138 -7.85 -23.95 -14.47
C MET A 138 -8.03 -25.43 -14.09
N PRO A 139 -8.75 -26.25 -14.87
CA PRO A 139 -8.92 -27.65 -14.56
C PRO A 139 -7.55 -28.32 -14.58
N VAL A 140 -7.19 -28.96 -13.46
CA VAL A 140 -6.12 -29.95 -13.45
C VAL A 140 -6.55 -31.02 -14.45
N GLN A 141 -5.83 -31.13 -15.58
CA GLN A 141 -5.96 -32.29 -16.44
C GLN A 141 -5.47 -33.48 -15.64
N VAL A 142 -6.38 -34.17 -14.96
CA VAL A 142 -6.13 -35.51 -14.45
C VAL A 142 -5.99 -36.37 -15.69
N GLY A 143 -4.76 -36.51 -16.18
CA GLY A 143 -4.42 -37.52 -17.16
C GLY A 143 -4.73 -38.87 -16.53
N ILE A 144 -5.91 -39.42 -16.85
CA ILE A 144 -6.25 -40.81 -16.56
C ILE A 144 -5.26 -41.64 -17.37
N GLY A 145 -4.17 -42.05 -16.72
CA GLY A 145 -3.32 -43.12 -17.20
C GLY A 145 -4.19 -44.36 -17.34
N ARG A 146 -4.45 -44.78 -18.59
CA ARG A 146 -4.88 -46.13 -18.89
C ARG A 146 -3.64 -47.02 -18.79
N GLU A 147 -3.63 -47.88 -17.79
CA GLU A 147 -2.90 -49.15 -17.80
C GLU A 147 -3.54 -50.12 -18.81
#